data_AF-A0A2S2NSP8-F1
#
_entry.id   AF-A0A2S2NSP8-F1
#
_cell.length_a   1.000
_cell.length_b   1.000
_cell.length_c   1.000
_cell.angle_alpha   90.00
_cell.angle_beta   90.00
_cell.angle_gamma   90.00
#
_symmetry.space_group_name_H-M   'P 1'
#
loop_
_entity.id
_entity.type
_entity.pdbx_description
1 polymer ?
#
loop_
_entity_poly.entity_id
_entity_poly.type
_entity_poly.pdbx_seq_one_letter_code
_entity_poly.pdbx_strand_id
1 'polypeptide(L)'
;MYLNRAYERYVQILFTAGILYIAAAICSTIALIIFGIDGDSRVWMPHWEHNDIGWSYGVAVAGTIALYVSGVLYVIEGRAHKIKRQKMATQRANYNYDADDLKQSSHTDI
;
A
#
# COMPACT_ATOMS: atom_id res chain seq x y z
N MET A 1 -23.35 4.54 11.72
CA MET A 1 -23.11 3.78 10.47
C MET A 1 -22.12 4.47 9.52
N TYR A 2 -22.21 5.78 9.26
CA TYR A 2 -21.33 6.50 8.32
C TYR A 2 -19.82 6.45 8.62
N LEU A 3 -19.40 6.63 9.89
CA LEU A 3 -17.98 6.56 10.26
C LEU A 3 -17.33 5.21 9.93
N ASN A 4 -18.06 4.11 10.11
CA ASN A 4 -17.53 2.78 9.82
C ASN A 4 -17.21 2.61 8.32
N ARG A 5 -18.12 3.07 7.47
CA ARG A 5 -17.98 2.95 6.02
C ARG A 5 -16.86 3.85 5.47
N ALA A 6 -16.68 5.05 6.02
CA ALA A 6 -15.58 5.92 5.63
C ALA A 6 -14.22 5.30 5.95
N TYR A 7 -14.10 4.67 7.12
CA TYR A 7 -12.88 3.98 7.54
C TYR A 7 -12.57 2.76 6.66
N GLU A 8 -13.56 1.92 6.39
CA GLU A 8 -13.36 0.74 5.52
C GLU A 8 -12.89 1.15 4.13
N ARG A 9 -13.47 2.23 3.57
CA ARG A 9 -13.03 2.81 2.31
C ARG A 9 -11.60 3.36 2.39
N TYR A 10 -11.24 4.03 3.47
CA TYR A 10 -9.87 4.52 3.68
C TYR A 10 -8.86 3.36 3.63
N VAL A 11 -9.09 2.30 4.39
CA VAL A 11 -8.22 1.10 4.38
C VAL A 11 -8.17 0.46 2.99
N GLN A 12 -9.31 0.36 2.29
CA GLN A 12 -9.34 -0.14 0.92
C GLN A 12 -8.48 0.72 -0.01
N ILE A 13 -8.59 2.04 0.06
CA ILE A 13 -7.81 2.98 -0.76
C ILE A 13 -6.31 2.77 -0.53
N LEU A 14 -5.87 2.62 0.74
CA LEU A 14 -4.45 2.35 1.02
C LEU A 14 -3.96 1.06 0.36
N PHE A 15 -4.71 -0.04 0.49
CA PHE A 15 -4.32 -1.30 -0.13
C PHE A 15 -4.32 -1.22 -1.66
N THR A 16 -5.34 -0.61 -2.27
CA THR A 16 -5.41 -0.46 -3.71
C THR A 16 -4.30 0.45 -4.23
N ALA A 17 -4.01 1.55 -3.55
CA ALA A 17 -2.91 2.45 -3.90
C ALA A 17 -1.56 1.74 -3.79
N GLY A 18 -1.32 1.00 -2.71
CA GLY A 18 -0.10 0.23 -2.52
C GLY A 18 0.14 -0.80 -3.64
N ILE A 19 -0.90 -1.55 -4.01
CA ILE A 19 -0.83 -2.53 -5.11
C ILE A 19 -0.57 -1.84 -6.45
N LEU A 20 -1.29 -0.74 -6.74
CA LEU A 20 -1.10 0.04 -7.96
C LEU A 20 0.31 0.60 -8.08
N TYR A 21 0.89 1.10 -6.98
CA TYR A 21 2.24 1.66 -6.97
C TYR A 21 3.30 0.58 -7.19
N ILE A 22 3.14 -0.60 -6.60
CA ILE A 22 4.03 -1.75 -6.84
C ILE A 22 3.93 -2.21 -8.30
N ALA A 23 2.72 -2.33 -8.85
CA ALA A 23 2.52 -2.69 -10.25
C ALA A 23 3.16 -1.65 -11.20
N ALA A 24 2.96 -0.36 -10.92
CA ALA A 24 3.60 0.72 -11.67
C ALA A 24 5.13 0.66 -11.57
N ALA A 25 5.68 0.36 -10.39
CA ALA A 25 7.12 0.21 -10.18
C ALA A 25 7.71 -0.94 -11.01
N ILE A 26 7.01 -2.09 -11.09
CA ILE A 26 7.42 -3.23 -11.92
C ILE A 26 7.42 -2.84 -13.40
N CYS A 27 6.34 -2.23 -13.89
CA CYS A 27 6.26 -1.77 -15.27
C CYS A 27 7.37 -0.76 -15.60
N SER A 28 7.62 0.19 -14.68
CA SER A 28 8.68 1.18 -14.82
C SER A 28 10.06 0.54 -14.83
N THR A 29 10.29 -0.49 -13.99
CA THR A 29 11.54 -1.25 -13.95
C THR A 29 11.80 -1.94 -15.29
N ILE A 30 10.78 -2.58 -15.88
CA ILE A 30 10.90 -3.21 -17.21
C ILE A 30 11.26 -2.17 -18.28
N ALA A 31 10.59 -1.02 -18.26
CA ALA A 31 10.88 0.08 -19.19
C ALA A 31 12.32 0.60 -19.03
N LEU A 32 12.79 0.79 -17.79
CA LEU A 32 14.16 1.22 -17.50
C LEU A 32 15.20 0.21 -17.98
N ILE A 33 14.95 -1.10 -17.80
CA ILE A 33 15.86 -2.15 -18.27
C ILE A 33 15.95 -2.14 -19.80
N ILE A 34 14.80 -2.13 -20.49
CA ILE A 34 14.77 -2.12 -21.96
C ILE A 34 15.50 -0.87 -22.47
N PHE A 35 15.16 0.31 -21.95
CA PHE A 35 15.82 1.55 -22.39
C PHE A 35 17.30 1.60 -22.02
N GLY A 36 17.69 1.06 -20.86
CA GLY A 36 19.08 1.05 -20.41
C GLY A 36 19.97 0.12 -21.24
N ILE A 37 19.42 -0.96 -21.81
CA ILE A 37 20.16 -1.91 -22.66
C ILE A 37 20.08 -1.50 -24.13
N ASP A 38 18.88 -1.21 -24.63
CA ASP A 38 18.61 -1.01 -26.06
C ASP A 38 18.57 0.47 -26.47
N GLY A 39 18.71 1.41 -25.53
CA GLY A 39 18.64 2.85 -25.80
C GLY A 39 19.69 3.34 -26.81
N ASP A 40 20.84 2.68 -26.88
CA ASP A 40 21.93 2.98 -27.82
C ASP A 40 21.91 2.05 -29.06
N SER A 41 20.92 1.17 -29.18
CA SER A 41 20.85 0.19 -30.26
C SER A 41 20.25 0.79 -31.53
N ARG A 42 21.01 0.70 -32.64
CA ARG A 42 20.56 1.06 -34.00
C ARG A 42 19.31 0.32 -34.47
N VAL A 43 19.04 -0.86 -33.90
CA VAL A 43 17.88 -1.69 -34.25
C VAL A 43 16.61 -1.20 -33.55
N TRP A 44 16.74 -0.66 -32.35
CA TRP A 44 15.61 -0.30 -31.50
C TRP A 44 15.21 1.17 -31.61
N MET A 45 16.18 2.09 -31.81
CA MET A 45 15.92 3.53 -31.86
C MET A 45 16.43 4.19 -33.16
N PRO A 46 15.56 4.90 -33.92
CA PRO A 46 16.01 5.72 -35.04
C PRO A 46 16.81 6.93 -34.52
N HIS A 47 17.95 7.24 -35.17
CA HIS A 47 18.91 8.28 -34.73
C HIS A 47 19.53 8.01 -33.34
N TRP A 48 19.78 6.75 -33.00
CA TRP A 48 20.49 6.30 -31.79
C TRP A 48 21.78 7.07 -31.49
N GLU A 49 22.52 7.51 -32.51
CA GLU A 49 23.78 8.29 -32.39
C GLU A 49 23.64 9.60 -31.60
N HIS A 50 22.42 10.13 -31.43
CA HIS A 50 22.14 11.35 -30.68
C HIS A 50 21.42 11.09 -29.35
N ASN A 51 21.24 9.81 -28.97
CA ASN A 51 20.50 9.44 -27.76
C ASN A 51 21.45 9.24 -26.57
N ASP A 52 21.93 10.33 -26.00
CA ASP A 52 22.68 10.30 -24.74
C ASP A 52 21.73 10.07 -23.56
N ILE A 53 22.12 9.17 -22.64
CA ILE A 53 21.37 8.91 -21.41
C ILE A 53 21.41 10.17 -20.53
N GLY A 54 20.34 10.95 -20.60
CA GLY A 54 20.19 12.22 -19.88
C GLY A 54 19.60 12.09 -18.48
N TRP A 55 19.46 13.24 -17.82
CA TRP A 55 18.87 13.36 -16.49
C TRP A 55 17.44 12.83 -16.38
N SER A 56 16.67 12.82 -17.47
CA SER A 56 15.33 12.22 -17.51
C SER A 56 15.35 10.73 -17.14
N TYR A 57 16.35 9.98 -17.59
CA TYR A 57 16.54 8.59 -17.22
C TYR A 57 16.89 8.45 -15.73
N GLY A 58 17.79 9.29 -15.21
CA GLY A 58 18.13 9.31 -13.79
C GLY A 58 16.91 9.62 -12.89
N VAL A 59 16.07 10.57 -13.29
CA VAL A 59 14.82 10.89 -12.58
C VAL A 59 13.83 9.72 -12.67
N ALA A 60 13.75 9.02 -13.80
CA ALA A 60 12.89 7.84 -13.94
C ALA A 60 13.34 6.67 -13.03
N VAL A 61 14.65 6.46 -12.87
CA VAL A 61 15.20 5.49 -11.89
C VAL A 61 14.83 5.88 -10.47
N ALA A 62 15.06 7.14 -10.09
CA ALA A 62 14.72 7.63 -8.75
C ALA A 62 13.21 7.54 -8.46
N GLY A 63 12.37 7.90 -9.44
CA GLY A 63 10.92 7.77 -9.34
C GLY A 63 10.45 6.32 -9.19
N THR A 64 11.10 5.37 -9.87
CA THR A 64 10.81 3.94 -9.73
C THR A 64 11.13 3.41 -8.34
N ILE A 65 12.25 3.85 -7.74
CA ILE A 65 12.59 3.51 -6.35
C ILE A 65 11.54 4.10 -5.39
N ALA A 66 11.16 5.37 -5.59
CA ALA A 66 10.12 6.00 -4.79
C ALA A 66 8.78 5.26 -4.88
N LEU A 67 8.39 4.77 -6.07
CA LEU A 67 7.17 3.97 -6.24
C LEU A 67 7.21 2.67 -5.43
N TYR A 68 8.34 1.94 -5.41
CA TYR A 68 8.47 0.75 -4.58
C TYR A 68 8.34 1.07 -3.09
N VAL A 69 9.05 2.10 -2.62
CA VAL A 69 9.02 2.52 -1.21
C VAL A 69 7.61 2.93 -0.80
N SER A 70 6.97 3.82 -1.56
CA SER A 70 5.60 4.27 -1.31
C SER A 70 4.60 3.12 -1.36
N GLY A 71 4.71 2.22 -2.35
CA GLY A 71 3.84 1.06 -2.48
C GLY A 71 3.87 0.14 -1.25
N VAL A 72 5.07 -0.15 -0.75
CA VAL A 72 5.27 -0.97 0.46
C VAL A 72 4.72 -0.24 1.70
N LEU A 73 4.99 1.05 1.85
CA LEU A 73 4.51 1.84 2.99
C LEU A 73 2.97 1.86 3.06
N TYR A 74 2.27 2.06 1.94
CA TYR A 74 0.81 2.04 1.91
C TYR A 74 0.22 0.68 2.34
N VAL A 75 0.84 -0.42 1.93
CA VAL A 75 0.41 -1.77 2.34
C VAL A 75 0.65 -1.98 3.84
N ILE A 76 1.79 -1.54 4.38
CA ILE A 76 2.10 -1.64 5.81
C ILE A 76 1.09 -0.82 6.63
N GLU A 77 0.84 0.42 6.24
CA GLU A 77 -0.09 1.31 6.93
C GLU A 77 -1.52 0.75 6.89
N GLY A 78 -1.97 0.24 5.74
CA GLY A 78 -3.26 -0.46 5.60
C GLY A 78 -3.37 -1.67 6.53
N ARG A 79 -2.29 -2.46 6.69
CA ARG A 79 -2.26 -3.59 7.64
C ARG A 79 -2.28 -3.12 9.10
N ALA A 80 -1.51 -2.10 9.44
CA ALA A 80 -1.46 -1.54 10.78
C ALA A 80 -2.84 -1.03 11.23
N HIS A 81 -3.56 -0.35 10.34
CA HIS A 81 -4.93 0.09 10.59
C HIS A 81 -5.88 -1.09 10.83
N LYS A 82 -5.86 -2.13 9.98
CA LYS A 82 -6.68 -3.33 10.19
C LYS A 82 -6.43 -3.99 11.55
N ILE A 83 -5.16 -4.17 11.92
CA ILE A 83 -4.77 -4.80 13.19
C ILE A 83 -5.24 -3.96 14.38
N LYS A 84 -5.03 -2.63 14.35
CA LYS A 84 -5.46 -1.72 15.42
C LYS A 84 -6.97 -1.83 15.64
N ARG A 85 -7.75 -1.94 14.57
CA ARG A 85 -9.20 -2.04 14.65
C ARG A 85 -9.68 -3.39 15.17
N GLN A 86 -9.04 -4.48 14.74
CA GLN A 86 -9.32 -5.81 15.28
C GLN A 86 -9.10 -5.84 16.80
N LYS A 87 -7.97 -5.28 17.28
CA LYS A 87 -7.70 -5.16 18.72
C LYS A 87 -8.79 -4.37 19.47
N MET A 88 -9.22 -3.22 18.93
CA MET A 88 -10.30 -2.43 19.53
C MET A 88 -11.64 -3.17 19.56
N ALA A 89 -11.95 -3.94 18.51
CA ALA A 89 -13.18 -4.73 18.45
C ALA A 89 -13.15 -5.87 19.47
N THR A 90 -12.03 -6.60 19.58
CA THR A 90 -11.84 -7.65 20.60
C THR A 90 -11.91 -7.07 22.01
N GLN A 91 -11.26 -5.93 22.28
CA GLN A 91 -11.34 -5.28 23.59
C GLN A 91 -12.78 -4.91 23.96
N ARG A 92 -13.54 -4.30 23.04
CA ARG A 92 -14.96 -3.98 23.26
C ARG A 92 -15.81 -5.22 23.53
N ALA A 93 -15.57 -6.31 22.79
CA ALA A 93 -16.27 -7.57 23.03
C ALA A 93 -15.97 -8.11 24.44
N ASN A 94 -14.70 -8.13 24.85
CA ASN A 94 -14.30 -8.58 26.18
C ASN A 94 -14.93 -7.73 27.30
N TYR A 95 -14.96 -6.39 27.16
CA TYR A 95 -15.62 -5.51 28.12
C TYR A 95 -17.12 -5.76 28.23
N ASN A 96 -17.81 -6.04 27.11
CA ASN A 96 -19.24 -6.35 27.14
C ASN A 96 -19.50 -7.69 27.84
N TYR A 97 -18.68 -8.72 27.57
CA TYR A 97 -18.78 -10.02 28.26
C TYR A 97 -18.62 -9.87 29.78
N ASP A 98 -17.62 -9.11 30.23
CA ASP A 98 -17.37 -8.86 31.66
C ASP A 98 -18.55 -8.13 32.33
N ALA A 99 -19.15 -7.15 31.64
CA ALA A 99 -20.32 -6.43 32.13
C ALA A 99 -21.58 -7.31 32.21
N ASP A 100 -21.77 -8.21 31.24
CA ASP A 100 -22.90 -9.15 31.21
C ASP A 100 -22.76 -10.20 32.33
N ASP A 101 -21.55 -10.72 32.58
CA ASP A 101 -21.26 -11.64 33.68
C ASP A 101 -21.55 -11.00 35.06
N LEU A 102 -21.12 -9.75 35.27
CA LEU A 102 -21.41 -9.00 36.51
C LEU A 102 -22.91 -8.78 36.74
N LYS A 103 -23.66 -8.54 35.65
CA LYS A 103 -25.12 -8.37 35.73
C LYS A 103 -25.82 -9.69 36.04
N GLN A 104 -25.34 -10.79 35.46
CA GLN A 104 -25.87 -12.12 35.73
C GLN A 104 -25.61 -12.56 37.17
N SER A 105 -24.41 -12.36 37.70
CA SER A 105 -24.09 -12.71 39.10
C SER A 105 -24.93 -11.92 40.10
N SER A 106 -25.16 -10.63 39.84
CA SER A 106 -26.05 -9.80 40.67
C SER A 106 -27.51 -10.26 40.65
N HIS A 107 -27.98 -10.89 39.58
CA HIS A 107 -29.34 -11.44 39.53
C HIS A 107 -29.44 -12.76 40.31
N THR A 108 -28.38 -13.54 40.40
CA THR A 108 -28.40 -14.84 41.09
C THR A 108 -28.21 -14.76 42.61
N ASP A 109 -27.84 -13.59 43.15
CA ASP A 109 -27.61 -13.36 44.59
C ASP A 109 -28.88 -12.94 45.40
N ILE A 110 -30.09 -13.26 44.90
CA ILE A 110 -31.40 -13.07 45.56
C ILE A 110 -32.11 -14.41 45.76
#